data_AF-A0A8S3H9M8-F1
#
_entry.id   AF-A0A8S3H9M8-F1
#
_cell.length_a   1.000
_cell.length_b   1.000
_cell.length_c   1.000
_cell.angle_alpha   90.00
_cell.angle_beta   90.00
_cell.angle_gamma   90.00
#
_symmetry.space_group_name_H-M   'P 1'
#
loop_
_entity.id
_entity.type
_entity.pdbx_description
1 polymer ?
#
loop_
_entity_poly.entity_id
_entity_poly.type
_entity_poly.pdbx_seq_one_letter_code
_entity_poly.pdbx_strand_id
1 'polypeptide(L)' 'MSNNESHRRWRLLLGVTGSVATIKLKELIHSFNIHNIDTIVIPTERAKHFVEFEDSWCSHGLITDIKCPCYFED' A
#
# COMPACT_ATOMS: atom_id res chain seq x y z
N MET A 1 2.48 36.68 -6.41
CA MET A 1 2.91 35.60 -7.33
C MET A 1 2.88 34.31 -6.54
N SER A 2 1.83 33.51 -6.72
CA SER A 2 1.70 32.19 -6.09
C SER A 2 2.57 31.21 -6.87
N ASN A 3 3.67 30.77 -6.27
CA ASN A 3 4.48 29.67 -6.80
C ASN A 3 3.64 28.40 -6.76
N ASN A 4 3.03 28.06 -7.89
CA ASN A 4 2.27 26.83 -8.06
C ASN A 4 3.28 25.71 -8.35
N GLU A 5 4.07 25.33 -7.34
CA GLU A 5 4.83 24.08 -7.42
C GLU A 5 3.82 22.94 -7.32
N SER A 6 3.49 22.35 -8.46
CA SER A 6 2.81 21.07 -8.54
C SER A 6 3.74 20.03 -7.90
N HIS A 7 3.67 19.86 -6.58
CA HIS A 7 4.35 18.78 -5.89
C HIS A 7 3.92 17.47 -6.55
N ARG A 8 4.84 16.86 -7.31
CA ARG A 8 4.61 15.55 -7.94
C ARG A 8 4.30 14.57 -6.81
N ARG A 9 3.05 14.10 -6.77
CA ARG A 9 2.62 13.02 -5.88
C ARG A 9 3.14 11.71 -6.45
N TRP A 10 4.01 11.05 -5.72
CA TRP A 10 4.57 9.77 -6.13
C TRP A 10 3.59 8.66 -5.75
N ARG A 11 3.53 7.60 -6.56
CA ARG A 11 2.73 6.42 -6.25
C ARG A 11 3.64 5.21 -6.15
N LEU A 12 3.54 4.47 -5.04
CA LEU A 12 4.35 3.29 -4.73
C LEU A 12 3.45 2.05 -4.70
N LEU A 13 3.89 1.00 -5.37
CA LEU A 13 3.30 -0.34 -5.25
C LEU A 13 4.21 -1.20 -4.39
N LEU A 14 3.69 -1.73 -3.29
CA LEU A 14 4.44 -2.49 -2.31
C LEU A 14 3.93 -3.94 -2.23
N GLY A 15 4.72 -4.87 -2.75
CA GLY A 15 4.50 -6.30 -2.56
C GLY A 15 4.98 -6.75 -1.19
N VAL A 16 4.11 -7.41 -0.42
CA VAL A 16 4.41 -7.83 0.96
C VAL A 16 4.36 -9.35 1.07
N THR A 17 5.49 -9.96 1.43
CA THR A 17 5.63 -11.42 1.59
C THR A 17 5.59 -11.85 3.07
N GLY A 18 5.45 -13.15 3.31
CA GLY A 18 5.40 -13.72 4.66
C GLY A 18 6.73 -13.65 5.42
N SER A 19 6.95 -12.56 6.15
CA SER A 19 8.09 -12.36 7.06
C SER A 19 7.59 -11.74 8.37
N VAL A 20 8.29 -12.01 9.48
CA VAL A 20 8.03 -11.33 10.77
C VAL A 20 8.21 -9.81 10.64
N ALA A 21 9.06 -9.36 9.70
CA ALA A 21 9.25 -7.94 9.40
C ALA A 21 7.94 -7.23 8.98
N THR A 22 6.95 -7.96 8.48
CA THR A 22 5.65 -7.42 8.04
C THR A 22 4.88 -6.74 9.17
N ILE A 23 5.16 -7.06 10.45
CA ILE A 23 4.58 -6.35 11.61
C ILE A 23 4.86 -4.85 11.55
N LYS A 24 5.97 -4.44 10.92
CA LYS A 24 6.39 -3.04 10.75
C LYS A 24 5.81 -2.33 9.54
N LEU A 25 4.93 -2.98 8.79
CA LEU A 25 4.33 -2.43 7.57
C LEU A 25 3.53 -1.13 7.84
N LYS A 26 2.81 -1.05 8.98
CA LYS A 26 2.08 0.16 9.41
C LYS A 26 3.00 1.38 9.46
N GLU A 27 4.14 1.20 10.12
CA GLU A 27 5.14 2.26 10.32
C GLU A 27 5.77 2.69 8.99
N LEU A 28 6.03 1.73 8.09
CA LEU A 28 6.57 2.00 6.76
C LEU A 28 5.60 2.80 5.88
N ILE A 29 4.32 2.40 5.82
CA ILE A 29 3.28 3.11 5.06
C ILE A 29 3.08 4.52 5.61
N HIS A 30 3.07 4.68 6.94
CA HIS A 30 2.95 5.99 7.57
C HIS A 30 4.12 6.92 7.18
N SER A 31 5.35 6.39 7.15
CA SER A 31 6.52 7.15 6.67
C SER A 31 6.35 7.61 5.22
N PHE A 32 5.92 6.73 4.31
CA PHE A 32 5.67 7.10 2.92
C PHE A 32 4.57 8.16 2.77
N ASN A 33 3.48 8.05 3.52
CA ASN A 33 2.39 9.03 3.51
C ASN A 33 2.85 10.42 3.97
N ILE A 34 3.70 10.52 5.00
CA ILE A 34 4.29 11.80 5.44
C ILE A 34 5.12 12.44 4.31
N HIS A 35 5.72 11.64 3.44
CA HIS A 35 6.47 12.10 2.28
C HIS A 35 5.62 12.30 1.01
N ASN A 36 4.28 12.35 1.15
CA ASN A 36 3.34 12.54 0.03
C ASN A 36 3.45 11.45 -1.05
N ILE A 37 3.71 10.21 -0.62
CA ILE A 37 3.77 9.02 -1.47
C ILE A 37 2.50 8.18 -1.24
N ASP A 38 1.69 8.03 -2.28
CA ASP A 38 0.53 7.16 -2.26
C ASP A 38 0.95 5.69 -2.36
N THR A 39 0.77 4.95 -1.28
CA THR A 39 1.19 3.55 -1.22
C THR A 39 0.00 2.61 -1.45
N ILE A 40 0.15 1.68 -2.40
CA ILE A 40 -0.78 0.57 -2.65
C ILE A 40 -0.08 -0.70 -2.19
N VAL A 41 -0.75 -1.51 -1.39
CA VAL A 41 -0.16 -2.70 -0.77
C VAL A 41 -0.76 -3.97 -1.37
N ILE A 42 0.10 -4.88 -1.84
CA ILE A 42 -0.27 -6.21 -2.34
C ILE A 42 0.36 -7.28 -1.44
N PRO A 43 -0.38 -7.81 -0.46
CA PRO A 43 0.14 -8.87 0.40
C PRO A 43 -0.08 -10.26 -0.21
N THR A 44 0.87 -11.15 0.02
CA THR A 44 0.67 -12.60 -0.07
C THR A 44 -0.20 -13.11 1.07
N GLU A 45 -0.85 -14.27 0.93
CA GLU A 45 -1.60 -14.91 2.01
C GLU A 45 -0.77 -15.05 3.29
N ARG A 46 0.48 -15.48 3.15
CA ARG A 46 1.38 -15.64 4.30
C ARG A 46 1.66 -14.32 5.04
N ALA A 47 1.64 -13.18 4.35
CA ALA A 47 1.83 -11.87 4.97
C ALA A 47 0.62 -11.44 5.82
N LYS A 48 -0.60 -11.83 5.42
CA LYS A 48 -1.86 -11.52 6.13
C LYS A 48 -1.90 -12.08 7.56
N HIS A 49 -1.11 -13.10 7.86
CA HIS A 49 -0.98 -13.64 9.21
C HIS A 49 -0.18 -12.75 10.18
N PHE A 50 0.61 -11.79 9.68
CA PHE A 50 1.50 -10.97 10.51
C PHE A 50 0.95 -9.58 10.83
N VAL A 51 0.01 -9.08 10.02
CA VAL A 51 -0.58 -7.75 10.21
C VAL A 51 -1.98 -7.73 9.62
N GLU A 52 -2.91 -7.09 10.32
CA GLU A 52 -4.22 -6.78 9.79
C GLU A 52 -4.10 -5.65 8.77
N PHE A 53 -4.44 -5.95 7.52
CA PHE A 53 -4.39 -5.00 6.41
C PHE A 53 -5.66 -4.14 6.43
N GLU A 54 -5.48 -2.83 6.42
CA GLU A 54 -6.60 -1.91 6.35
C GLU A 54 -7.07 -1.74 4.90
N ASP A 55 -8.38 -1.70 4.72
CA ASP A 55 -9.07 -1.40 3.46
C ASP A 55 -8.68 -0.05 2.84
N SER A 56 -8.02 0.81 3.61
CA SER A 56 -7.46 2.09 3.17
C SER A 56 -6.12 1.94 2.42
N TRP A 57 -5.40 0.83 2.65
CA TRP A 57 -4.12 0.50 1.99
C TRP A 57 -4.31 -0.37 0.75
N CYS A 58 -5.40 -1.13 0.76
CA CYS A 58 -5.89 -1.89 -0.37
C CYS A 58 -6.76 -0.93 -1.19
N SER A 59 -6.28 -0.53 -2.35
CA SER A 59 -6.95 0.47 -3.18
C SER A 59 -8.41 0.10 -3.45
N HIS A 60 -9.36 0.82 -2.85
CA HIS A 60 -10.78 0.89 -3.25
C HIS A 60 -11.01 1.60 -4.58
N GLY A 61 -9.95 2.07 -5.23
CA GLY A 61 -9.97 2.59 -6.58
C GLY A 61 -9.03 1.78 -7.43
N LEU A 62 -9.59 0.96 -8.32
CA LEU A 62 -9.13 0.79 -9.68
C LEU A 62 -7.59 0.90 -9.89
N ILE A 63 -6.92 -0.21 -10.23
CA ILE A 63 -5.90 -0.19 -11.33
C ILE A 63 -6.56 0.22 -12.70
N THR A 64 -7.82 0.67 -12.63
CA THR A 64 -9.01 0.52 -13.45
C THR A 64 -9.87 -0.73 -13.29
N ASP A 65 -9.42 -1.81 -12.62
CA ASP A 65 -10.28 -3.01 -12.43
C ASP A 65 -9.94 -3.96 -11.25
N ILE A 66 -9.44 -3.48 -10.10
CA ILE A 66 -9.28 -4.41 -8.95
C ILE A 66 -10.63 -4.58 -8.24
N LYS A 67 -11.38 -5.59 -8.66
CA LYS A 67 -12.47 -6.17 -7.87
C LYS A 67 -11.87 -7.16 -6.87
N CYS A 68 -11.98 -6.82 -5.58
CA CYS A 68 -11.82 -7.75 -4.45
C CYS A 68 -10.39 -8.30 -4.26
N PRO A 69 -10.07 -8.88 -3.08
CA PRO A 69 -8.70 -8.95 -2.58
C PRO A 69 -7.83 -9.77 -3.51
N CYS A 70 -6.56 -9.40 -3.61
CA CYS A 70 -5.53 -10.18 -4.29
C CYS A 70 -5.38 -11.53 -3.54
N TYR A 71 -6.30 -12.46 -3.81
CA TYR A 71 -6.13 -13.88 -3.56
C TYR A 71 -5.45 -14.41 -4.81
N PHE A 72 -4.17 -14.77 -4.67
CA PHE A 72 -3.58 -15.72 -5.59
C PHE A 72 -4.05 -17.08 -5.07
N GLU A 73 -5.17 -17.58 -5.60
CA GLU A 73 -5.46 -19.01 -5.45
C GLU A 73 -4.44 -19.79 -6.29
N ASP A 74 -3.96 -20.91 -5.74
CA ASP A 74 -2.95 -21.79 -6.36
C ASP A 74 -3.41 -22.39 -7.71
#